data_AF-A0A6B1GIW1-F1
#
_entry.id   AF-A0A6B1GIW1-F1
#
_cell.length_a   1.000
_cell.length_b   1.000
_cell.length_c   1.000
_cell.angle_alpha   90.00
_cell.angle_beta   90.00
_cell.angle_gamma   90.00
#
_symmetry.space_group_name_H-M   'P 1'
#
loop_
_entity.id
_entity.type
_entity.pdbx_description
1 polymer ?
#
loop_
_entity_poly.entity_id
_entity_poly.type
_entity_poly.pdbx_seq_one_letter_code
_entity_poly.pdbx_strand_id
1 'polypeptide(L)'
;MTDAQADPLRTRLCEEYGCEIPIVAFALTKEVVAAASNAGAIGVLGISPLEPEDAREQIRWIRDQVGDRPFGIDTLLPASFEEGNPEDLEAMIPEEHREFVDNLQRDHEIPDPKSPVKAVLGADLLQRVRRQLDVIFEERVPIFASGLGSPAVVLERGHEVGTKVWGLIGMPRQ
;
A
#
# COMPACT_ATOMS: atom_id res chain seq x y z
N MET A 1 0.08 13.99 45.97
CA MET A 1 -0.68 13.28 44.91
C MET A 1 0.36 12.86 43.90
N THR A 2 0.68 11.57 43.88
CA THR A 2 1.68 10.97 42.98
C THR A 2 1.20 11.14 41.55
N ASP A 3 2.04 11.75 40.72
CA ASP A 3 1.93 11.74 39.26
C ASP A 3 1.70 10.27 38.86
N ALA A 4 0.51 9.97 38.35
CA ALA A 4 0.27 8.71 37.69
C ALA A 4 1.21 8.73 36.48
N GLN A 5 2.27 7.92 36.55
CA GLN A 5 3.25 7.76 35.49
C GLN A 5 2.49 7.56 34.17
N ALA A 6 2.56 8.55 33.28
CA ALA A 6 1.84 8.54 32.01
C ALA A 6 2.12 7.21 31.30
N ASP A 7 1.07 6.56 30.81
CA ASP A 7 1.21 5.30 30.07
C ASP A 7 2.19 5.52 28.91
N PRO A 8 3.38 4.88 28.91
CA PRO A 8 4.39 5.11 27.89
C PRO A 8 3.94 4.69 26.50
N LEU A 9 2.86 3.91 26.38
CA LEU A 9 2.27 3.50 25.12
C LEU A 9 1.23 4.51 24.60
N ARG A 10 0.74 5.43 25.43
CA ARG A 10 -0.17 6.49 24.99
C ARG A 10 0.63 7.63 24.34
N THR A 11 0.89 7.51 23.05
CA THR A 11 1.66 8.50 22.27
C THR A 11 0.75 9.45 21.48
N ARG A 12 1.33 10.51 20.90
CA ARG A 12 0.63 11.39 19.95
C ARG A 12 -0.04 10.64 18.80
N LEU A 13 0.53 9.52 18.34
CA LEU A 13 -0.09 8.69 17.30
C LEU A 13 -1.45 8.15 17.79
N CYS A 14 -1.53 7.72 19.05
CA CYS A 14 -2.77 7.23 19.65
C CYS A 14 -3.80 8.35 19.79
N GLU A 15 -3.37 9.55 20.18
CA GLU A 15 -4.24 10.73 20.32
C GLU A 15 -4.80 11.21 18.97
N GLU A 16 -3.96 11.22 17.93
CA GLU A 16 -4.31 11.79 16.63
C GLU A 16 -5.12 10.83 15.75
N TYR A 17 -4.88 9.52 15.88
CA TYR A 17 -5.48 8.49 15.01
C TYR A 17 -6.45 7.55 15.73
N GLY A 18 -6.58 7.66 17.06
CA GLY A 18 -7.55 6.88 17.83
C GLY A 18 -7.18 5.42 18.06
N CYS A 19 -5.93 5.02 17.80
CA CYS A 19 -5.44 3.70 18.19
C CYS A 19 -5.13 3.63 19.70
N GLU A 20 -5.13 2.43 20.27
CA GLU A 20 -4.82 2.19 21.68
C GLU A 20 -3.32 1.94 21.90
N ILE A 21 -2.68 1.30 20.93
CA ILE A 21 -1.27 0.91 20.96
C ILE A 21 -0.59 1.54 19.74
N PRO A 22 0.61 2.14 19.88
CA PRO A 22 1.26 2.90 18.81
C PRO A 22 1.98 1.98 17.81
N ILE A 23 1.23 1.03 17.26
CA ILE A 23 1.69 0.05 16.27
C ILE A 23 0.93 0.28 14.97
N VAL A 24 1.67 0.37 13.87
CA VAL A 24 1.14 0.35 12.51
C VAL A 24 1.50 -1.00 11.90
N ALA A 25 0.50 -1.79 11.52
CA ALA A 25 0.67 -3.14 11.01
C ALA A 25 0.29 -3.20 9.53
N PHE A 26 1.29 -3.09 8.65
CA PHE A 26 1.12 -3.28 7.22
C PHE A 26 1.00 -4.78 6.87
N ALA A 27 0.00 -5.13 6.04
CA ALA A 27 -0.17 -6.47 5.51
C ALA A 27 -0.84 -6.45 4.13
N LEU A 28 -0.69 -7.54 3.37
CA LEU A 28 -1.41 -7.79 2.11
C LEU A 28 -2.66 -8.67 2.31
N THR A 29 -3.11 -8.82 3.55
CA THR A 29 -4.20 -9.73 3.93
C THR A 29 -5.16 -8.98 4.85
N LYS A 30 -6.41 -8.81 4.38
CA LYS A 30 -7.44 -8.03 5.08
C LYS A 30 -7.76 -8.56 6.48
N GLU A 31 -7.69 -9.88 6.68
CA GLU A 31 -7.93 -10.53 7.97
C GLU A 31 -6.88 -10.13 9.02
N VAL A 32 -5.61 -10.02 8.61
CA VAL A 32 -4.52 -9.56 9.49
C VAL A 32 -4.70 -8.09 9.84
N VAL A 33 -5.10 -7.28 8.87
CA VAL A 33 -5.40 -5.84 9.07
C VAL A 33 -6.53 -5.66 10.07
N ALA A 34 -7.65 -6.37 9.90
CA ALA A 34 -8.78 -6.30 10.81
C ALA A 34 -8.41 -6.79 12.22
N ALA A 35 -7.65 -7.89 12.33
CA ALA A 35 -7.17 -8.40 13.61
C ALA A 35 -6.27 -7.38 14.34
N ALA A 36 -5.34 -6.73 13.63
CA ALA A 36 -4.47 -5.70 14.19
C ALA A 36 -5.26 -4.49 14.69
N SER A 37 -6.20 -3.97 13.87
CA SER A 37 -7.07 -2.87 14.28
C SER A 37 -7.93 -3.22 15.50
N ASN A 38 -8.50 -4.43 15.55
CA ASN A 38 -9.28 -4.91 16.70
C ASN A 38 -8.44 -5.13 17.97
N ALA A 39 -7.14 -5.38 17.83
CA ALA A 39 -6.18 -5.45 18.93
C ALA A 39 -5.69 -4.07 19.42
N GLY A 40 -6.21 -2.97 18.86
CA GLY A 40 -5.88 -1.61 19.27
C GLY A 40 -4.73 -0.97 18.50
N ALA A 41 -4.17 -1.63 17.48
CA ALA A 41 -3.20 -1.05 16.56
C ALA A 41 -3.90 -0.34 15.37
N ILE A 42 -3.11 0.16 14.41
CA ILE A 42 -3.61 0.61 13.10
C ILE A 42 -3.21 -0.45 12.07
N GLY A 43 -4.16 -1.25 11.60
CA GLY A 43 -3.93 -2.12 10.45
C GLY A 43 -3.91 -1.33 9.14
N VAL A 44 -2.99 -1.65 8.23
CA VAL A 44 -2.88 -1.01 6.90
C VAL A 44 -2.83 -2.09 5.81
N LEU A 45 -3.80 -2.06 4.88
CA LEU A 45 -3.86 -3.02 3.77
C LEU A 45 -3.15 -2.46 2.53
N GLY A 46 -2.15 -3.18 2.02
CA GLY A 46 -1.58 -2.90 0.69
C GLY A 46 -2.48 -3.43 -0.42
N ILE A 47 -2.97 -2.55 -1.29
CA ILE A 47 -3.91 -2.89 -2.37
C ILE A 47 -3.30 -2.86 -3.77
N SER A 48 -2.00 -2.57 -3.90
CA SER A 48 -1.29 -2.46 -5.19
C SER A 48 -1.59 -3.58 -6.20
N PRO A 49 -1.66 -4.88 -5.82
CA PRO A 49 -1.96 -5.95 -6.78
C PRO A 49 -3.45 -6.12 -7.11
N LEU A 50 -4.35 -5.44 -6.39
CA LEU A 50 -5.80 -5.63 -6.53
C LEU A 50 -6.38 -4.83 -7.69
N GLU A 51 -7.45 -5.34 -8.30
CA GLU A 51 -8.31 -4.48 -9.12
C GLU A 51 -9.09 -3.52 -8.21
N PRO A 52 -9.53 -2.34 -8.72
CA PRO A 52 -10.23 -1.35 -7.91
C PRO A 52 -11.49 -1.88 -7.20
N GLU A 53 -12.27 -2.75 -7.85
CA GLU A 53 -13.49 -3.30 -7.24
C GLU A 53 -13.15 -4.30 -6.13
N ASP A 54 -12.13 -5.14 -6.32
CA ASP A 54 -11.62 -6.02 -5.26
C ASP A 54 -11.13 -5.19 -4.06
N ALA A 55 -10.42 -4.09 -4.31
CA ALA A 55 -9.99 -3.18 -3.25
C ALA A 55 -11.19 -2.59 -2.50
N ARG A 56 -12.26 -2.19 -3.21
CA ARG A 56 -13.50 -1.69 -2.61
C ARG A 56 -14.15 -2.73 -1.70
N GLU A 57 -14.28 -3.96 -2.17
CA GLU A 57 -14.83 -5.07 -1.39
C GLU A 57 -14.02 -5.32 -0.11
N GLN A 58 -12.68 -5.30 -0.21
CA GLN A 58 -11.81 -5.48 0.96
C GLN A 58 -11.91 -4.31 1.95
N ILE A 59 -11.97 -3.06 1.47
CA ILE A 59 -12.16 -1.88 2.32
C ILE A 59 -13.47 -1.97 3.12
N ARG A 60 -14.57 -2.31 2.45
CA ARG A 60 -15.88 -2.47 3.10
C ARG A 60 -15.86 -3.61 4.10
N TRP A 61 -15.27 -4.74 3.74
CA TRP A 61 -15.14 -5.87 4.65
C TRP A 61 -14.34 -5.51 5.90
N ILE A 62 -13.20 -4.82 5.77
CA ILE A 62 -12.40 -4.37 6.93
C ILE A 62 -13.24 -3.46 7.81
N ARG A 63 -13.91 -2.46 7.21
CA ARG A 63 -14.78 -1.53 7.93
C ARG A 63 -15.84 -2.26 8.75
N ASP A 64 -16.50 -3.25 8.18
CA ASP A 64 -17.50 -4.07 8.88
C ASP A 64 -16.89 -4.88 10.04
N GLN A 65 -15.64 -5.35 9.92
CA GLN A 65 -14.96 -6.11 10.96
C GLN A 65 -14.42 -5.27 12.12
N VAL A 66 -14.07 -4.00 11.88
CA VAL A 66 -13.35 -3.16 12.86
C VAL A 66 -14.22 -2.07 13.49
N GLY A 67 -15.36 -1.74 12.86
CA GLY A 67 -16.26 -0.68 13.31
C GLY A 67 -15.59 0.70 13.23
N ASP A 68 -15.64 1.46 14.32
CA ASP A 68 -15.06 2.81 14.39
C ASP A 68 -13.54 2.83 14.62
N ARG A 69 -12.90 1.65 14.71
CA ARG A 69 -11.44 1.57 14.93
C ARG A 69 -10.65 2.00 13.70
N PRO A 70 -9.48 2.62 13.86
CA PRO A 70 -8.69 3.09 12.73
C PRO A 70 -8.14 1.92 11.91
N PHE A 71 -8.17 2.09 10.59
CA PHE A 71 -7.44 1.28 9.64
C PHE A 71 -7.01 2.18 8.47
N GLY A 72 -6.02 1.71 7.71
CA GLY A 72 -5.54 2.40 6.53
C GLY A 72 -5.45 1.52 5.30
N ILE A 73 -5.28 2.18 4.16
CA ILE A 73 -5.03 1.55 2.86
C ILE A 73 -3.75 2.14 2.28
N ASP A 74 -2.89 1.27 1.75
CA ASP A 74 -1.65 1.61 1.07
C ASP A 74 -1.74 1.25 -0.42
N THR A 75 -1.34 2.18 -1.28
CA THR A 75 -1.10 1.89 -2.70
C THR A 75 0.10 2.68 -3.23
N LEU A 76 0.56 2.31 -4.42
CA LEU A 76 1.68 2.96 -5.10
C LEU A 76 1.25 4.30 -5.70
N LEU A 77 2.01 5.36 -5.44
CA LEU A 77 2.05 6.60 -6.23
C LEU A 77 3.48 6.78 -6.75
N PRO A 78 3.87 6.08 -7.83
CA PRO A 78 5.20 6.25 -8.39
C PRO A 78 5.41 7.71 -8.86
N ALA A 79 6.56 8.29 -8.54
CA ALA A 79 6.93 9.64 -8.99
C ALA A 79 7.11 9.73 -10.52
N SER A 80 7.54 8.62 -11.14
CA SER A 80 7.70 8.47 -12.58
C SER A 80 7.42 7.03 -13.00
N PHE A 81 6.96 6.83 -14.23
CA PHE A 81 6.73 5.52 -14.82
C PHE A 81 6.93 5.60 -16.33
N GLU A 82 7.49 4.54 -16.91
CA GLU A 82 7.66 4.43 -18.36
C GLU A 82 6.40 3.78 -18.95
N GLU A 83 5.65 4.55 -19.74
CA GLU A 83 4.47 4.06 -20.46
C GLU A 83 4.89 3.58 -21.87
N GLY A 84 4.36 2.44 -22.29
CA GLY A 84 4.66 1.87 -23.61
C GLY A 84 3.85 0.61 -23.87
N ASN A 85 3.91 0.11 -25.09
CA ASN A 85 3.42 -1.25 -25.34
C ASN A 85 4.40 -2.26 -24.70
N PRO A 86 3.92 -3.48 -24.36
CA PRO A 86 4.76 -4.47 -23.69
C PRO A 86 6.04 -4.82 -24.43
N GLU A 87 6.04 -4.82 -25.76
CA GLU A 87 7.19 -5.19 -26.59
C GLU A 87 8.31 -4.15 -26.44
N ASP A 88 7.98 -2.86 -26.54
CA ASP A 88 8.93 -1.77 -26.37
C ASP A 88 9.50 -1.74 -24.93
N LEU A 89 8.64 -1.92 -23.92
CA LEU A 89 9.07 -1.97 -22.52
C LEU A 89 9.97 -3.18 -22.24
N GLU A 90 9.68 -4.33 -22.86
CA GLU A 90 10.50 -5.53 -22.74
C GLU A 90 11.87 -5.38 -23.44
N ALA A 91 11.92 -4.64 -24.56
CA ALA A 91 13.15 -4.28 -25.25
C ALA A 91 14.03 -3.31 -24.45
N MET A 92 13.45 -2.58 -23.50
CA MET A 92 14.22 -1.71 -22.60
C MET A 92 15.04 -2.47 -21.55
N ILE A 93 14.80 -3.78 -21.35
CA ILE A 93 15.55 -4.60 -20.39
C ILE A 93 16.95 -4.92 -20.96
N PRO A 94 18.05 -4.43 -20.35
CA PRO A 94 19.40 -4.76 -20.77
C PRO A 94 19.68 -6.25 -20.89
N GLU A 95 20.45 -6.64 -21.90
CA GLU A 95 20.84 -8.04 -22.14
C GLU A 95 21.56 -8.65 -20.93
N GLU A 96 22.40 -7.87 -20.24
CA GLU A 96 23.13 -8.30 -19.03
C GLU A 96 22.18 -8.79 -17.91
N HIS A 97 20.98 -8.21 -17.80
CA HIS A 97 19.98 -8.67 -16.83
C HIS A 97 19.30 -9.97 -17.27
N ARG A 98 19.13 -10.18 -18.58
CA ARG A 98 18.60 -11.44 -19.14
C ARG A 98 19.60 -12.56 -18.93
N GLU A 99 20.86 -12.33 -19.29
CA GLU A 99 21.96 -13.28 -19.06
C GLU A 99 22.11 -13.64 -17.57
N PHE A 100 21.96 -12.66 -16.66
CA PHE A 100 22.00 -12.93 -15.22
C PHE A 100 20.92 -13.92 -14.78
N VAL A 101 19.67 -13.75 -15.24
CA VAL A 101 18.56 -14.67 -14.92
C VAL A 101 18.79 -16.04 -15.53
N ASP A 102 19.23 -16.10 -16.79
CA ASP A 102 19.53 -17.35 -17.50
C ASP A 102 20.65 -18.14 -16.82
N ASN A 103 21.70 -17.45 -16.37
CA ASN A 103 22.79 -18.06 -15.63
C ASN A 103 22.30 -18.61 -14.28
N LEU A 104 21.49 -17.85 -13.54
CA LEU A 104 20.90 -18.31 -12.29
C LEU A 104 20.02 -19.55 -12.48
N GLN A 105 19.21 -19.59 -13.53
CA GLN A 105 18.39 -20.76 -13.86
C GLN A 105 19.26 -21.97 -14.20
N ARG A 106 20.31 -21.80 -15.01
CA ARG A 106 21.21 -22.87 -15.41
C ARG A 106 22.01 -23.42 -14.23
N ASP A 107 22.60 -22.55 -13.42
CA ASP A 107 23.47 -22.91 -12.30
C ASP A 107 22.71 -23.64 -11.19
N HIS A 108 21.40 -23.42 -11.10
CA HIS A 108 20.51 -24.04 -10.12
C HIS A 108 19.54 -25.06 -10.71
N GLU A 109 19.70 -25.44 -11.99
CA GLU A 109 18.86 -26.41 -12.69
C GLU A 109 17.35 -26.09 -12.58
N ILE A 110 17.00 -24.80 -12.59
CA ILE A 110 15.61 -24.33 -12.49
C ILE A 110 14.93 -24.55 -13.85
N PRO A 111 13.82 -25.31 -13.91
CA PRO A 111 13.12 -25.54 -15.16
C PRO A 111 12.37 -24.29 -15.62
N ASP A 112 12.14 -24.19 -16.93
CA ASP A 112 11.32 -23.14 -17.51
C ASP A 112 9.93 -23.07 -16.85
N PRO A 113 9.37 -21.85 -16.70
CA PRO A 113 8.04 -21.69 -16.14
C PRO A 113 6.99 -22.36 -17.04
N LYS A 114 6.10 -23.15 -16.43
CA LYS A 114 5.02 -23.86 -17.12
C LYS A 114 3.95 -22.93 -17.71
N SER A 115 3.99 -21.64 -17.39
CA SER A 115 3.04 -20.64 -17.83
C SER A 115 3.76 -19.32 -18.04
N PRO A 116 3.26 -18.46 -18.96
CA PRO A 116 3.83 -17.15 -19.16
C PRO A 116 3.90 -16.37 -17.84
N VAL A 117 5.05 -15.77 -17.56
CA VAL A 117 5.20 -14.87 -16.41
C VAL A 117 4.35 -13.63 -16.70
N LYS A 118 3.28 -13.42 -15.94
CA LYS A 118 2.53 -12.17 -15.97
C LYS A 118 3.22 -11.20 -15.03
N ALA A 119 3.56 -10.01 -15.52
CA ALA A 119 4.02 -8.92 -14.66
C ALA A 119 2.95 -8.62 -13.60
N VAL A 120 3.35 -8.59 -12.34
CA VAL A 120 2.47 -8.26 -11.20
C VAL A 120 2.07 -6.78 -11.23
N LEU A 121 2.94 -5.93 -11.78
CA LEU A 121 2.69 -4.53 -12.08
C LEU A 121 2.74 -4.38 -13.61
N GLY A 122 1.57 -4.33 -14.24
CA GLY A 122 1.45 -4.26 -15.70
C GLY A 122 1.69 -2.87 -16.27
N ALA A 123 1.67 -2.76 -17.60
CA ALA A 123 1.76 -1.49 -18.33
C ALA A 123 0.62 -0.51 -17.98
N ASP A 124 -0.46 -0.98 -17.34
CA ASP A 124 -1.61 -0.19 -16.90
C ASP A 124 -1.49 0.36 -15.46
N LEU A 125 -0.30 0.26 -14.84
CA LEU A 125 -0.09 0.60 -13.43
C LEU A 125 -0.65 1.97 -13.05
N LEU A 126 -0.33 3.04 -13.80
CA LEU A 126 -0.81 4.38 -13.47
C LEU A 126 -2.33 4.49 -13.55
N GLN A 127 -2.97 3.85 -14.52
CA GLN A 127 -4.43 3.84 -14.65
C GLN A 127 -5.08 3.06 -13.50
N ARG A 128 -4.48 1.93 -13.10
CA ARG A 128 -4.92 1.13 -11.95
C ARG A 128 -4.81 1.93 -10.65
N VAL A 129 -3.65 2.55 -10.40
CA VAL A 129 -3.39 3.41 -9.24
C VAL A 129 -4.42 4.54 -9.16
N ARG A 130 -4.69 5.25 -10.26
CA ARG A 130 -5.70 6.32 -10.30
C ARG A 130 -7.08 5.82 -9.88
N ARG A 131 -7.52 4.68 -10.43
CA ARG A 131 -8.81 4.08 -10.08
C ARG A 131 -8.85 3.57 -8.63
N GLN A 132 -7.74 3.04 -8.11
CA GLN A 132 -7.64 2.67 -6.69
C GLN A 132 -7.74 3.88 -5.77
N LEU A 133 -7.12 5.02 -6.14
CA LEU A 133 -7.26 6.29 -5.40
C LEU A 133 -8.70 6.79 -5.40
N ASP A 134 -9.41 6.63 -6.53
CA ASP A 134 -10.84 6.95 -6.59
C ASP A 134 -11.64 6.13 -5.58
N VAL A 135 -11.41 4.82 -5.51
CA VAL A 135 -12.04 3.93 -4.52
C VAL A 135 -11.71 4.36 -3.09
N ILE A 136 -10.43 4.62 -2.78
CA ILE A 136 -9.99 5.02 -1.43
C ILE A 136 -10.74 6.27 -0.95
N PHE A 137 -10.85 7.29 -1.80
CA PHE A 137 -11.46 8.55 -1.42
C PHE A 137 -13.00 8.50 -1.46
N GLU A 138 -13.61 7.76 -2.39
CA GLU A 138 -15.05 7.51 -2.40
C GLU A 138 -15.52 6.75 -1.16
N GLU A 139 -14.76 5.73 -0.74
CA GLU A 139 -15.04 4.94 0.46
C GLU A 139 -14.64 5.67 1.76
N ARG A 140 -14.07 6.88 1.67
CA ARG A 140 -13.62 7.69 2.82
C ARG A 140 -12.79 6.87 3.81
N VAL A 141 -11.73 6.25 3.30
CA VAL A 141 -10.80 5.49 4.14
C VAL A 141 -10.20 6.42 5.21
N PRO A 142 -10.10 6.01 6.49
CA PRO A 142 -9.59 6.88 7.55
C PRO A 142 -8.15 7.33 7.31
N ILE A 143 -7.29 6.41 6.85
CA ILE A 143 -5.87 6.65 6.61
C ILE A 143 -5.49 6.12 5.22
N PHE A 144 -4.90 6.97 4.40
CA PHE A 144 -4.29 6.59 3.13
C PHE A 144 -2.76 6.70 3.22
N ALA A 145 -2.02 5.67 2.83
CA ALA A 145 -0.56 5.67 2.74
C ALA A 145 -0.09 5.56 1.28
N SER A 146 0.79 6.46 0.86
CA SER A 146 1.38 6.43 -0.48
C SER A 146 2.77 5.78 -0.49
N GLY A 147 2.91 4.68 -1.23
CA GLY A 147 4.20 4.07 -1.56
C GLY A 147 4.84 4.68 -2.83
N LEU A 148 6.17 4.62 -2.93
CA LEU A 148 6.96 4.97 -4.14
C LEU A 148 6.86 6.41 -4.67
N GLY A 149 6.46 7.40 -3.87
CA GLY A 149 6.50 8.79 -4.29
C GLY A 149 5.89 9.77 -3.29
N SER A 150 5.58 10.98 -3.76
CA SER A 150 5.00 12.03 -2.93
C SER A 150 3.46 12.00 -2.99
N PRO A 151 2.77 12.01 -1.83
CA PRO A 151 1.31 12.12 -1.80
C PRO A 151 0.81 13.54 -2.12
N ALA A 152 1.69 14.51 -2.38
CA ALA A 152 1.32 15.91 -2.58
C ALA A 152 0.21 16.12 -3.62
N VAL A 153 0.20 15.30 -4.68
CA VAL A 153 -0.78 15.37 -5.77
C VAL A 153 -2.20 14.93 -5.38
N VAL A 154 -2.36 14.22 -4.26
CA VAL A 154 -3.67 13.77 -3.75
C VAL A 154 -4.00 14.31 -2.36
N LEU A 155 -3.14 15.16 -1.80
CA LEU A 155 -3.25 15.63 -0.42
C LEU A 155 -4.54 16.41 -0.17
N GLU A 156 -4.83 17.39 -1.02
CA GLU A 156 -6.05 18.21 -0.92
C GLU A 156 -7.31 17.33 -1.03
N ARG A 157 -7.36 16.49 -2.08
CA ARG A 157 -8.46 15.55 -2.32
C ARG A 157 -8.71 14.62 -1.13
N GLY A 158 -7.65 14.08 -0.51
CA GLY A 158 -7.78 13.24 0.67
C GLY A 158 -8.34 13.99 1.87
N HIS A 159 -7.85 15.21 2.13
CA HIS A 159 -8.32 16.02 3.25
C HIS A 159 -9.78 16.47 3.09
N GLU A 160 -10.24 16.78 1.86
CA GLU A 160 -11.62 17.16 1.59
C GLU A 160 -12.65 16.09 2.03
N VAL A 161 -12.25 14.82 1.98
CA VAL A 161 -13.10 13.69 2.39
C VAL A 161 -12.81 13.18 3.81
N GLY A 162 -11.93 13.86 4.54
CA GLY A 162 -11.56 13.54 5.92
C GLY A 162 -10.49 12.44 6.07
N THR A 163 -9.90 11.98 4.97
CA THR A 163 -8.82 10.99 4.99
C THR A 163 -7.51 11.62 5.47
N LYS A 164 -6.83 10.98 6.41
CA LYS A 164 -5.46 11.31 6.76
C LYS A 164 -4.50 10.75 5.71
N VAL A 165 -3.59 11.57 5.20
CA VAL A 165 -2.67 11.16 4.14
C VAL A 165 -1.27 10.98 4.70
N TRP A 166 -0.70 9.79 4.53
CA TRP A 166 0.64 9.39 4.92
C TRP A 166 1.51 9.18 3.67
N GLY A 167 2.79 9.49 3.77
CA GLY A 167 3.77 9.21 2.74
C GLY A 167 4.94 8.40 3.29
N LEU A 168 5.31 7.31 2.61
CA LEU A 168 6.52 6.58 2.94
C LEU A 168 7.74 7.34 2.39
N ILE A 169 8.61 7.76 3.30
CA ILE A 169 9.80 8.56 3.00
C ILE A 169 11.04 7.68 3.11
N GLY A 170 11.67 7.41 1.96
CA GLY A 170 12.92 6.63 1.89
C GLY A 170 14.17 7.50 1.95
N MET A 171 14.06 8.81 1.71
CA MET A 171 15.16 9.76 1.72
C MET A 171 14.76 11.09 2.36
N PRO A 172 15.65 11.78 3.12
CA PRO A 172 15.32 13.03 3.80
C PRO A 172 14.85 14.19 2.91
N ARG A 173 15.06 14.11 1.59
CA ARG A 173 14.72 15.17 0.62
C ARG A 173 13.55 14.81 -0.31
N GLN A 174 12.85 13.72 -0.02
CA GLN A 174 11.65 13.32 -0.76
C GLN A 174 10.48 14.27 -0.49
#